data_AF-A0AAQ3KPZ4-F1
#
_entry.id   AF-A0AAQ3KPZ4-F1
#
_cell.length_a   1.000
_cell.length_b   1.000
_cell.length_c   1.000
_cell.angle_alpha   90.00
_cell.angle_beta   90.00
_cell.angle_gamma   90.00
#
_symmetry.space_group_name_H-M   'P 1'
#
loop_
_entity.id
_entity.type
_entity.pdbx_description
1 polymer ?
#
loop_
_entity_poly.entity_id
_entity_poly.type
_entity_poly.pdbx_seq_one_letter_code
_entity_poly.pdbx_strand_id
1 'polypeptide(L)'
;MSSEQQERRDLDEKARRGETVVPGGTGGKSLNAQERLAEGRSRGGQTRREQLGTEGYQEMGRKGGLSTTEESGEERAQREGISIDESKFRT
;
A
#
# COMPACT_ATOMS: atom_id res chain seq x y z
N MET A 1 5.14 21.92 -31.62
CA MET A 1 5.08 21.12 -30.37
C MET A 1 4.02 20.04 -30.57
N SER A 2 4.31 18.78 -30.23
CA SER A 2 3.35 17.67 -30.38
C SER A 2 2.21 17.78 -29.36
N SER A 3 1.01 17.31 -29.70
CA SER A 3 -0.14 17.24 -28.78
C SER A 3 0.19 16.48 -27.49
N GLU A 4 0.96 15.39 -27.59
CA GLU A 4 1.41 14.58 -26.45
C GLU A 4 2.34 15.36 -25.51
N GLN A 5 3.19 16.23 -26.06
CA GLN A 5 4.07 17.07 -25.25
C GLN A 5 3.28 18.14 -24.48
N GLN A 6 2.18 18.62 -25.05
CA GLN A 6 1.28 19.56 -24.38
C GLN A 6 0.54 18.86 -23.24
N GLU A 7 -0.04 17.69 -23.49
CA GLU A 7 -0.75 16.91 -22.46
C GLU A 7 0.17 16.57 -21.28
N ARG A 8 1.40 16.13 -21.53
CA ARG A 8 2.36 15.86 -20.45
C ARG A 8 2.71 17.09 -19.63
N ARG A 9 2.74 18.28 -20.25
CA ARG A 9 2.97 19.55 -19.53
C ARG A 9 1.77 19.92 -18.67
N ASP A 10 0.56 19.77 -19.20
CA ASP A 10 -0.67 20.06 -18.47
C ASP A 10 -0.80 19.12 -17.25
N LEU A 11 -0.45 17.84 -17.41
CA LEU A 11 -0.39 16.87 -16.32
C LEU A 11 0.69 17.21 -15.29
N ASP A 12 1.86 17.68 -15.73
CA ASP A 12 2.93 18.11 -14.83
C ASP A 12 2.51 19.34 -14.00
N GLU A 13 1.79 20.29 -14.62
CA GLU A 13 1.28 21.46 -13.93
C GLU A 13 0.24 21.10 -12.87
N LYS A 14 -0.69 20.19 -13.18
CA LYS A 14 -1.65 19.63 -12.21
C LYS A 14 -0.92 18.96 -11.05
N ALA A 15 0.09 18.13 -11.33
CA ALA A 15 0.89 17.48 -10.30
C ALA A 15 1.60 18.51 -9.39
N ARG A 16 2.12 19.62 -9.95
CA ARG A 16 2.74 20.71 -9.17
C ARG A 16 1.74 21.44 -8.26
N ARG A 17 0.48 21.56 -8.68
CA ARG A 17 -0.62 22.09 -7.87
C ARG A 17 -1.06 21.14 -6.75
N GLY A 18 -0.48 19.93 -6.69
CA GLY A 18 -0.76 18.92 -5.67
C GLY A 18 -1.84 17.91 -6.08
N GLU A 19 -2.33 17.98 -7.32
CA GLU A 19 -3.30 17.01 -7.83
C GLU A 19 -2.65 15.66 -8.08
N THR A 20 -3.38 14.57 -7.84
CA THR A 20 -2.95 13.23 -8.26
C THR A 20 -3.40 12.98 -9.69
N VAL A 21 -2.44 12.87 -10.61
CA VAL A 21 -2.65 12.57 -12.03
C VAL A 21 -2.30 11.13 -12.39
N VAL A 22 -1.54 10.42 -11.54
CA VAL A 22 -1.29 8.97 -11.66
C VAL A 22 -1.87 8.24 -10.45
N PRO A 23 -2.86 7.33 -10.64
CA PRO A 23 -3.37 6.49 -9.56
C PRO A 23 -2.27 5.70 -8.86
N GLY A 24 -2.28 5.68 -7.53
CA GLY A 24 -1.22 5.07 -6.74
C GLY A 24 0.08 5.88 -6.70
N GLY A 25 0.19 7.01 -7.40
CA GLY A 25 1.36 7.90 -7.45
C GLY A 25 1.29 9.12 -6.53
N THR A 26 0.31 9.19 -5.63
CA THR A 26 0.06 10.35 -4.76
C THR A 26 1.30 10.80 -3.98
N GLY A 27 1.54 12.11 -3.96
CA GLY A 27 2.63 12.77 -3.22
C GLY A 27 3.75 13.34 -4.11
N GLY A 28 3.83 12.93 -5.38
CA GLY A 28 4.78 13.49 -6.35
C GLY A 28 4.32 14.83 -6.94
N LYS A 29 5.23 15.80 -7.04
CA LYS A 29 4.97 17.16 -7.60
C LYS A 29 5.24 17.29 -9.10
N SER A 30 5.33 16.16 -9.81
CA SER A 30 5.51 16.09 -11.26
C SER A 30 4.88 14.81 -11.78
N LEU A 31 4.52 14.78 -13.07
CA LEU A 31 3.97 13.57 -13.69
C LEU A 31 4.93 12.38 -13.48
N ASN A 32 6.22 12.58 -13.76
CA ASN A 32 7.22 11.52 -13.60
C ASN A 32 7.44 11.07 -12.16
N ALA A 33 7.34 11.98 -11.18
CA ALA A 33 7.43 11.60 -9.77
C ALA A 33 6.25 10.69 -9.38
N GLN A 34 5.04 11.02 -9.84
CA GLN A 34 3.87 10.18 -9.56
C GLN A 34 3.94 8.83 -10.26
N GLU A 35 4.42 8.77 -11.51
CA GLU A 35 4.69 7.51 -12.23
C GLU A 35 5.64 6.60 -11.42
N ARG A 36 6.78 7.15 -10.97
CA ARG A 36 7.77 6.39 -10.18
C ARG A 36 7.21 5.92 -8.83
N LEU A 37 6.41 6.74 -8.17
CA LEU A 37 5.76 6.37 -6.91
C LEU A 37 4.75 5.25 -7.09
N ALA A 38 3.92 5.33 -8.14
CA ALA A 38 2.95 4.30 -8.47
C ALA A 38 3.65 2.97 -8.79
N GLU A 39 4.70 3.02 -9.61
CA GLU A 39 5.51 1.86 -9.93
C GLU A 39 6.18 1.25 -8.68
N GLY A 40 6.81 2.08 -7.85
CA GLY A 40 7.46 1.63 -6.62
C GLY A 40 6.48 0.98 -5.63
N ARG A 41 5.29 1.57 -5.46
CA ARG A 41 4.23 1.00 -4.60
C ARG A 41 3.69 -0.32 -5.13
N SER A 42 3.48 -0.41 -6.45
CA SER A 42 3.06 -1.65 -7.11
C SER A 42 4.08 -2.77 -6.88
N ARG A 43 5.36 -2.50 -7.15
CA ARG A 43 6.46 -3.45 -6.93
C ARG A 43 6.55 -3.87 -5.47
N GLY A 44 6.50 -2.92 -4.53
CA GLY A 44 6.52 -3.22 -3.10
C GLY A 44 5.36 -4.11 -2.65
N GLY A 45 4.15 -3.84 -3.16
CA GLY A 45 2.97 -4.69 -2.91
C GLY A 45 3.12 -6.10 -3.48
N GLN A 46 3.69 -6.24 -4.69
CA GLN A 46 3.97 -7.54 -5.28
C GLN A 46 5.01 -8.33 -4.47
N THR A 47 6.11 -7.70 -4.06
CA THR A 47 7.12 -8.33 -3.19
C THR A 47 6.50 -8.79 -1.88
N ARG A 48 5.67 -7.95 -1.25
CA ARG A 48 5.01 -8.31 0.00
C ARG A 48 4.03 -9.48 -0.17
N ARG A 49 3.31 -9.51 -1.30
CA ARG A 49 2.43 -10.62 -1.66
C ARG A 49 3.19 -11.93 -1.85
N GLU A 50 4.37 -11.89 -2.47
CA GLU A 50 5.23 -13.07 -2.65
C GLU A 50 5.81 -13.57 -1.32
N GLN A 51 6.23 -12.67 -0.43
CA GLN A 51 6.73 -13.03 0.90
C GLN A 51 5.67 -13.68 1.80
N LEU A 52 4.44 -13.15 1.79
CA LEU A 52 3.36 -13.60 2.67
C LEU A 52 2.52 -14.74 2.11
N GLY A 53 2.37 -14.79 0.79
CA GLY A 53 1.41 -15.68 0.14
C GLY A 53 -0.03 -15.46 0.62
N THR A 54 -0.92 -16.38 0.25
CA THR A 54 -2.34 -16.34 0.66
C THR A 54 -2.50 -16.55 2.17
N GLU A 55 -1.72 -17.47 2.75
CA GLU A 55 -1.80 -17.82 4.16
C GLU A 55 -1.43 -16.65 5.07
N GLY A 56 -0.37 -15.89 4.74
CA GLY A 56 0.02 -14.72 5.52
C GLY A 56 -1.07 -13.65 5.57
N TYR A 57 -1.79 -13.42 4.46
CA TYR A 57 -2.94 -12.51 4.47
C TYR A 57 -4.15 -13.07 5.23
N GLN A 58 -4.39 -14.38 5.18
CA GLN A 58 -5.45 -15.01 5.96
C GLN A 58 -5.18 -14.90 7.47
N GLU A 59 -3.94 -15.13 7.91
CA GLU A 59 -3.55 -14.96 9.31
C GLU A 59 -3.68 -13.51 9.77
N MET A 60 -3.24 -12.52 8.98
CA MET A 60 -3.45 -11.09 9.28
C MET A 60 -4.93 -10.72 9.34
N GLY A 61 -5.75 -11.27 8.41
CA GLY A 61 -7.20 -11.06 8.41
C GLY A 61 -7.86 -11.64 9.66
N ARG A 62 -7.47 -12.85 10.06
CA ARG A 62 -7.93 -13.47 11.31
C ARG A 62 -7.57 -12.61 12.52
N LYS A 63 -6.32 -12.17 12.61
CA LYS A 63 -5.84 -11.27 13.67
C LYS A 63 -6.66 -9.98 13.73
N GLY A 64 -6.86 -9.32 12.59
CA GLY A 64 -7.67 -8.10 12.49
C GLY A 64 -9.13 -8.31 12.88
N GLY A 65 -9.71 -9.48 12.58
CA GLY A 65 -11.06 -9.85 13.00
C GLY A 65 -11.23 -10.16 14.49
N LEU A 66 -10.13 -10.41 15.20
CA LEU A 66 -10.12 -10.57 16.67
C LEU A 66 -10.04 -9.23 17.41
N SER A 67 -9.56 -8.17 16.74
CA SER A 67 -9.44 -6.85 17.35
C SER A 67 -10.83 -6.27 17.69
N THR A 68 -10.93 -5.66 18.86
CA THR A 68 -12.12 -4.90 19.30
C THR A 68 -11.71 -3.49 19.71
N THR A 69 -12.68 -2.69 20.17
CA THR A 69 -12.39 -1.35 20.73
C THR A 69 -11.56 -1.42 22.02
N GLU A 70 -11.69 -2.51 22.78
CA GLU A 70 -11.13 -2.64 24.14
C GLU A 70 -9.84 -3.47 24.18
N GLU A 71 -9.62 -4.33 23.18
CA GLU A 71 -8.48 -5.24 23.10
C GLU A 71 -7.96 -5.40 21.67
N SER A 72 -6.65 -5.53 21.53
CA SER A 72 -6.00 -5.85 20.26
C SER A 72 -6.24 -7.31 19.85
N GLY A 73 -6.17 -7.58 18.55
CA GLY A 73 -6.23 -8.94 18.02
C GLY A 73 -5.11 -9.84 18.57
N GLU A 74 -3.94 -9.27 18.86
CA GLU A 74 -2.84 -9.93 19.57
C GLU A 74 -3.26 -10.44 20.95
N GLU A 75 -3.76 -9.55 21.80
CA GLU A 75 -4.14 -9.86 23.19
C GLU A 75 -5.25 -10.91 23.24
N ARG A 76 -6.25 -10.74 22.35
CA ARG A 76 -7.34 -11.69 22.23
C ARG A 76 -6.88 -13.06 21.76
N ALA A 77 -6.01 -13.12 20.74
CA ALA A 77 -5.45 -14.37 20.25
C ALA A 77 -4.70 -15.12 21.35
N GLN A 78 -3.91 -14.41 22.17
CA GLN A 78 -3.21 -15.01 23.32
C GLN A 78 -4.19 -15.55 24.37
N ARG A 79 -5.24 -14.79 24.72
CA ARG A 79 -6.26 -15.22 25.69
C ARG A 79 -7.02 -16.47 25.22
N GLU A 80 -7.37 -16.53 23.94
CA GLU A 80 -8.12 -17.64 23.34
C GLU A 80 -7.21 -18.81 22.90
N GLY A 81 -5.90 -18.71 23.11
CA GLY A 81 -4.93 -19.76 22.74
C GLY A 81 -4.76 -19.94 21.23
N ILE A 82 -5.09 -18.92 20.43
CA ILE A 82 -4.92 -18.92 18.98
C ILE A 82 -3.46 -18.60 18.66
N SER A 83 -2.73 -19.54 18.09
CA SER A 83 -1.35 -19.30 17.65
C SER A 83 -1.33 -18.41 16.41
N ILE A 84 -0.60 -17.30 16.49
CA ILE A 84 -0.38 -16.37 15.39
C ILE A 84 1.12 -16.09 15.31
N ASP A 85 1.73 -16.36 14.17
CA ASP A 85 3.16 -16.10 13.95
C ASP A 85 3.39 -14.64 13.54
N GLU A 86 3.71 -13.80 14.52
CA GLU A 86 3.95 -12.37 14.28
C GLU A 86 5.18 -12.08 13.42
N SER A 87 6.16 -12.98 13.38
CA SER A 87 7.40 -12.79 12.64
C SER A 87 7.14 -12.69 11.14
N LYS A 88 6.05 -13.30 10.65
CA LYS A 88 5.61 -13.21 9.26
C LYS A 88 5.13 -11.81 8.87
N PHE A 89 4.67 -10.99 9.83
CA PHE A 89 4.01 -9.72 9.52
C PHE A 89 4.92 -8.50 9.64
N ARG A 90 6.08 -8.62 10.26
CA ARG A 90 7.05 -7.52 10.38
C ARG A 90 8.13 -7.64 9.29
N THR A 91 8.72 -6.52 8.91
CA THR A 91 9.88 -6.41 8.00
C THR A 91 11.00 -5.71 8.71
#